data_AF-A0A640SR74-F1
#
_entry.id   AF-A0A640SR74-F1
#
_cell.length_a   1.000
_cell.length_b   1.000
_cell.length_c   1.000
_cell.angle_alpha   90.00
_cell.angle_beta   90.00
_cell.angle_gamma   90.00
#
_symmetry.space_group_name_H-M   'P 1'
#
loop_
_entity.id
_entity.type
_entity.pdbx_description
1 polymer ?
#
loop_
_entity_poly.entity_id
_entity_poly.type
_entity_poly.pdbx_seq_one_letter_code
_entity_poly.pdbx_strand_id
1 'polypeptide(L)'
;MVVVGAGVFTVGYGPPGLRSLLLGGLGTGVGVAAMHYLGMVAMRLHGHVAFDPGLVALSVVIAAGAATAALWAALTVRGTMGAVLASLVMGLAVSSMHYTGMAAVRIELTPGRAPLAGVTAMEFVFPLTVALGSFLFLTAAFVALSPTARERAAAASVDSLPEH
;
A
#
# COMPACT_ATOMS: atom_id res chain seq x y z
N MET A 1 -1.30 6.49 -3.65
CA MET A 1 -1.31 5.15 -4.29
C MET A 1 -0.12 4.91 -5.21
N VAL A 2 0.27 5.87 -6.06
CA VAL A 2 1.48 5.74 -6.92
C VAL A 2 2.76 5.43 -6.12
N VAL A 3 2.98 6.10 -4.98
CA VAL A 3 4.17 5.89 -4.13
C VAL A 3 4.19 4.49 -3.49
N VAL A 4 3.05 4.02 -2.98
CA VAL A 4 2.92 2.66 -2.42
C VAL A 4 3.12 1.62 -3.52
N GLY A 5 2.52 1.83 -4.70
CA GLY A 5 2.68 0.95 -5.87
C GLY A 5 4.12 0.87 -6.35
N ALA A 6 4.84 2.00 -6.42
CA ALA A 6 6.26 2.05 -6.76
C ALA A 6 7.13 1.34 -5.69
N GLY A 7 6.82 1.51 -4.40
CA GLY A 7 7.51 0.82 -3.31
C GLY A 7 7.36 -0.70 -3.39
N VAL A 8 6.15 -1.21 -3.63
CA VAL A 8 5.92 -2.64 -3.80
C VAL A 8 6.55 -3.16 -5.10
N PHE A 9 6.49 -2.38 -6.18
CA PHE A 9 7.08 -2.76 -7.48
C PHE A 9 8.60 -2.86 -7.44
N THR A 10 9.27 -1.93 -6.74
CA THR A 10 10.73 -1.99 -6.54
C THR A 10 11.17 -3.24 -5.78
N VAL A 11 10.33 -3.76 -4.89
CA VAL A 11 10.58 -5.03 -4.18
C VAL A 11 10.28 -6.25 -5.02
N GLY A 12 9.20 -6.21 -5.81
CA GLY A 12 8.80 -7.32 -6.66
C GLY A 12 9.73 -7.58 -7.85
N TYR A 13 10.38 -6.53 -8.39
CA TYR A 13 11.22 -6.62 -9.59
C TYR A 13 12.71 -6.29 -9.38
N GLY A 14 13.10 -5.83 -8.18
CA GLY A 14 14.50 -5.55 -7.85
C GLY A 14 15.31 -6.80 -7.47
N PRO A 15 16.65 -6.77 -7.58
CA PRO A 15 17.49 -7.88 -7.12
C PRO A 15 17.28 -8.12 -5.62
N PRO A 16 17.17 -9.39 -5.17
CA PRO A 16 16.92 -9.72 -3.77
C PRO A 16 18.06 -9.18 -2.90
N GLY A 17 17.74 -8.28 -1.98
CA GLY A 17 18.74 -7.66 -1.11
C GLY A 17 18.16 -6.62 -0.17
N LEU A 18 18.95 -6.30 0.87
CA LEU A 18 18.60 -5.35 1.93
C LEU A 18 18.17 -3.97 1.39
N ARG A 19 18.76 -3.52 0.28
CA ARG A 19 18.42 -2.23 -0.35
C ARG A 19 17.00 -2.21 -0.91
N SER A 20 16.59 -3.29 -1.58
CA SER A 20 15.24 -3.41 -2.14
C SER A 20 14.19 -3.42 -1.03
N LEU A 21 14.46 -4.18 0.03
CA LEU A 21 13.60 -4.24 1.21
C LEU A 21 13.44 -2.87 1.91
N LEU A 22 14.55 -2.14 2.10
CA LEU A 22 14.52 -0.82 2.71
C LEU A 22 13.78 0.20 1.84
N LEU A 23 14.09 0.28 0.54
CA LEU A 23 13.42 1.21 -0.37
C LEU A 23 11.92 0.91 -0.48
N GLY A 24 11.58 -0.38 -0.55
CA GLY A 24 10.21 -0.87 -0.55
C GLY A 24 9.44 -0.52 0.71
N GLY A 25 9.97 -0.93 1.87
CA GLY A 25 9.34 -0.69 3.16
C GLY A 25 9.20 0.80 3.49
N LEU A 26 10.25 1.60 3.23
CA LEU A 26 10.18 3.06 3.37
C LEU A 26 9.15 3.65 2.42
N GLY A 27 9.16 3.28 1.14
CA GLY A 27 8.22 3.78 0.14
C GLY A 27 6.77 3.44 0.46
N THR A 28 6.51 2.18 0.85
CA THR A 28 5.20 1.74 1.30
C THR A 28 4.75 2.52 2.54
N GLY A 29 5.57 2.57 3.60
CA GLY A 29 5.21 3.26 4.84
C GLY A 29 4.96 4.76 4.66
N VAL A 30 5.84 5.46 3.92
CA VAL A 30 5.65 6.87 3.56
C VAL A 30 4.37 7.04 2.74
N GLY A 31 4.09 6.14 1.81
CA GLY A 31 2.87 6.19 1.01
C GLY A 31 1.59 5.99 1.84
N VAL A 32 1.61 5.13 2.86
CA VAL A 32 0.49 4.97 3.81
C VAL A 32 0.32 6.25 4.65
N ALA A 33 1.41 6.77 5.22
CA ALA A 33 1.35 8.00 6.01
C ALA A 33 0.87 9.20 5.19
N ALA A 34 1.37 9.34 3.95
CA ALA A 34 0.93 10.37 3.02
C ALA A 34 -0.58 10.25 2.73
N MET A 35 -1.10 9.04 2.47
CA MET A 35 -2.54 8.84 2.26
C MET A 35 -3.35 9.30 3.47
N HIS A 36 -2.91 8.95 4.69
CA HIS A 36 -3.59 9.35 5.91
C HIS A 36 -3.60 10.88 6.09
N TYR A 37 -2.45 11.54 6.08
CA TYR A 37 -2.36 12.98 6.32
C TYR A 37 -2.96 13.81 5.20
N LEU A 38 -2.82 13.41 3.94
CA LEU A 38 -3.45 14.10 2.83
C LEU A 38 -4.97 13.98 2.90
N GLY A 39 -5.49 12.84 3.36
CA GLY A 39 -6.90 12.67 3.68
C GLY A 39 -7.35 13.61 4.79
N MET A 40 -6.56 13.76 5.86
CA MET A 40 -6.86 14.68 6.97
C MET A 40 -6.86 16.15 6.54
N VAL A 41 -5.91 16.56 5.70
CA VAL A 41 -5.82 17.93 5.16
C VAL A 41 -6.94 18.22 4.16
N ALA A 42 -7.44 17.21 3.45
CA ALA A 42 -8.57 17.35 2.54
C ALA A 42 -9.92 17.51 3.26
N MET A 43 -10.01 17.20 4.55
CA MET A 43 -11.25 17.36 5.31
C MET A 43 -11.61 18.85 5.44
N ARG A 44 -12.82 19.18 5.01
CA ARG A 44 -13.39 20.52 5.21
C ARG A 44 -14.27 20.49 6.44
N LEU A 45 -13.97 21.35 7.40
CA LEU A 45 -14.75 21.53 8.63
C LEU A 45 -14.80 23.01 8.99
N HIS A 46 -15.79 23.40 9.79
CA HIS A 46 -15.86 24.76 10.32
C HIS A 46 -14.87 24.88 11.48
N GLY A 47 -13.63 25.25 11.19
CA GLY A 47 -12.58 25.27 12.21
C GLY A 47 -11.17 25.18 11.64
N HIS A 48 -10.20 25.09 12.54
CA HIS A 48 -8.79 24.89 12.19
C HIS A 48 -8.33 23.50 12.65
N VAL A 49 -7.55 22.85 11.79
CA VAL A 49 -6.87 21.59 12.10
C VAL A 49 -5.39 21.90 12.30
N ALA A 50 -4.89 21.67 13.51
CA ALA A 50 -3.48 21.78 13.85
C ALA A 50 -2.87 20.40 14.04
N PHE A 51 -1.59 20.27 13.67
CA PHE A 51 -0.83 19.03 13.79
C PHE A 51 0.37 19.23 14.71
N ASP A 52 0.62 18.26 15.59
CA ASP A 52 1.87 18.16 16.33
C ASP A 52 2.95 17.52 15.43
N PRO A 53 4.00 18.25 15.02
CA PRO A 53 5.01 17.72 14.10
C PRO A 53 5.80 16.54 14.68
N GLY A 54 5.93 16.44 16.00
CA GLY A 54 6.60 15.32 16.66
C GLY A 54 5.79 14.02 16.55
N LEU A 55 4.48 14.09 16.80
CA LEU A 55 3.60 12.93 16.64
C LEU A 55 3.40 12.54 15.18
N VAL A 56 3.41 13.51 14.25
CA VAL A 56 3.42 13.23 12.81
C VAL A 56 4.69 12.48 12.40
N ALA A 57 5.86 12.95 12.82
CA ALA A 57 7.11 12.26 12.52
C ALA A 57 7.14 10.84 13.11
N LEU A 58 6.66 10.67 14.35
CA LEU A 58 6.57 9.37 15.01
C LEU A 58 5.67 8.39 14.25
N SER A 59 4.49 8.84 13.79
CA SER A 59 3.56 7.98 13.04
C SER A 59 4.17 7.51 11.71
N VAL A 60 4.92 8.37 11.01
CA VAL A 60 5.61 8.05 9.76
C VAL A 60 6.71 7.01 10.00
N VAL A 61 7.49 7.17 11.08
CA VAL A 61 8.53 6.21 11.46
C VAL A 61 7.92 4.84 11.79
N ILE A 62 6.81 4.81 12.53
CA ILE A 62 6.07 3.58 12.84
C ILE A 62 5.62 2.90 11.54
N ALA A 63 5.00 3.63 10.62
CA ALA A 63 4.56 3.08 9.34
C ALA A 63 5.72 2.53 8.51
N ALA A 64 6.82 3.29 8.38
CA ALA A 64 7.98 2.89 7.60
C ALA A 64 8.69 1.65 8.17
N GLY A 65 8.91 1.63 9.50
CA GLY A 65 9.53 0.50 10.18
C GLY A 65 8.69 -0.77 10.10
N ALA A 66 7.39 -0.67 10.42
CA ALA A 66 6.51 -1.82 10.42
C ALA A 66 6.18 -2.33 9.00
N ALA A 67 6.08 -1.43 8.00
CA ALA A 67 5.96 -1.85 6.60
C ALA A 67 7.22 -2.60 6.12
N THR A 68 8.41 -2.15 6.52
CA THR A 68 9.67 -2.86 6.24
C THR A 68 9.69 -4.24 6.88
N ALA A 69 9.24 -4.35 8.14
CA ALA A 69 9.15 -5.63 8.85
C ALA A 69 8.14 -6.59 8.20
N ALA A 70 6.97 -6.09 7.78
CA ALA A 70 5.97 -6.87 7.07
C ALA A 70 6.53 -7.42 5.74
N LEU A 71 7.24 -6.57 5.00
CA LEU A 71 7.84 -6.95 3.73
C LEU A 71 8.99 -7.95 3.92
N TRP A 72 9.76 -7.80 4.99
CA TRP A 72 10.82 -8.74 5.36
C TRP A 72 10.23 -10.11 5.69
N ALA A 73 9.13 -10.15 6.46
CA ALA A 73 8.42 -11.38 6.79
C ALA A 73 7.87 -12.06 5.53
N ALA A 74 7.29 -11.28 4.61
CA ALA A 74 6.76 -11.77 3.33
C ALA A 74 7.84 -12.42 2.45
N LEU A 75 9.07 -11.88 2.46
CA LEU A 75 10.17 -12.36 1.62
C LEU A 75 10.99 -13.48 2.26
N THR A 76 11.06 -13.52 3.59
CA THR A 76 11.92 -14.46 4.33
C THR A 76 11.19 -15.74 4.71
N VAL A 77 9.91 -15.63 5.08
CA VAL A 77 9.12 -16.77 5.54
C VAL A 77 8.41 -17.41 4.34
N ARG A 78 8.71 -18.68 4.07
CA ARG A 78 8.15 -19.41 2.93
C ARG A 78 6.73 -19.91 3.23
N GLY A 79 5.89 -19.97 2.21
CA GLY A 79 4.53 -20.53 2.28
C GLY A 79 3.49 -19.56 2.86
N THR A 80 2.29 -20.08 3.14
CA THR A 80 1.14 -19.28 3.60
C THR A 80 1.38 -18.59 4.94
N MET A 81 2.23 -19.15 5.79
CA MET A 81 2.58 -18.55 7.08
C MET A 81 3.27 -17.18 6.93
N GLY A 82 4.13 -17.02 5.93
CA GLY A 82 4.77 -15.73 5.66
C GLY A 82 3.77 -14.65 5.24
N ALA A 83 2.78 -15.04 4.44
CA ALA A 83 1.70 -14.13 4.05
C ALA A 83 0.81 -13.74 5.24
N VAL A 84 0.49 -14.68 6.14
CA VAL A 84 -0.29 -14.41 7.36
C VAL A 84 0.48 -13.47 8.30
N LEU A 85 1.77 -13.72 8.52
CA LEU A 85 2.59 -12.84 9.36
C LEU A 85 2.71 -11.44 8.74
N ALA A 86 2.99 -11.36 7.44
CA ALA A 86 3.09 -10.08 6.75
C ALA A 86 1.79 -9.27 6.80
N SER A 87 0.62 -9.92 6.64
CA SER A 87 -0.67 -9.24 6.69
C SER A 87 -1.02 -8.75 8.09
N LEU A 88 -0.71 -9.53 9.14
CA LEU A 88 -0.90 -9.11 10.53
C LEU A 88 0.01 -7.95 10.90
N VAL A 89 1.30 -8.01 10.54
CA VAL A 89 2.26 -6.93 10.80
C VAL A 89 1.86 -5.67 10.03
N MET A 90 1.43 -5.80 8.77
CA MET A 90 0.95 -4.66 8.00
C MET A 90 -0.33 -4.06 8.59
N GLY A 91 -1.28 -4.89 9.04
CA GLY A 91 -2.47 -4.44 9.74
C GLY A 91 -2.12 -3.64 10.99
N LEU A 92 -1.23 -4.17 11.83
CA LEU A 92 -0.74 -3.48 13.02
C LEU A 92 -0.01 -2.17 12.68
N ALA A 93 0.77 -2.15 11.59
CA ALA A 93 1.45 -0.96 11.09
C ALA A 93 0.45 0.16 10.78
N VAL A 94 -0.58 -0.16 9.99
CA VAL A 94 -1.61 0.79 9.57
C VAL A 94 -2.43 1.27 10.77
N SER A 95 -2.86 0.36 11.65
CA SER A 95 -3.62 0.73 12.85
C SER A 95 -2.79 1.62 13.79
N SER A 96 -1.53 1.26 14.06
CA SER A 96 -0.66 2.03 14.95
C SER A 96 -0.37 3.42 14.38
N MET A 97 -0.07 3.52 13.08
CA MET A 97 0.11 4.82 12.42
C MET A 97 -1.18 5.63 12.47
N HIS A 98 -2.34 5.02 12.21
CA HIS A 98 -3.63 5.70 12.24
C HIS A 98 -3.94 6.30 13.61
N TYR A 99 -3.82 5.51 14.69
CA TYR A 99 -4.07 6.01 16.04
C TYR A 99 -3.05 7.08 16.46
N THR A 100 -1.78 6.90 16.12
CA THR A 100 -0.74 7.92 16.39
C THR A 100 -1.00 9.20 15.60
N GLY A 101 -1.41 9.08 14.34
CA GLY A 101 -1.76 10.20 13.49
C GLY A 101 -2.99 10.96 13.98
N MET A 102 -4.01 10.25 14.46
CA MET A 102 -5.17 10.86 15.11
C MET A 102 -4.80 11.56 16.42
N ALA A 103 -3.89 10.99 17.22
CA ALA A 103 -3.38 11.64 18.43
C ALA A 103 -2.58 12.92 18.13
N ALA A 104 -2.01 13.04 16.92
CA ALA A 104 -1.28 14.23 16.49
C ALA A 104 -2.19 15.42 16.16
N VAL A 105 -3.50 15.22 16.05
CA VAL A 105 -4.44 16.20 15.50
C VAL A 105 -5.18 16.93 16.61
N ARG A 106 -5.20 18.26 16.53
CA ARG A 106 -6.10 19.12 17.31
C ARG A 106 -7.08 19.82 16.37
N ILE A 107 -8.37 19.71 16.68
CA ILE A 107 -9.44 20.31 15.89
C ILE A 107 -10.12 21.36 16.73
N GLU A 108 -10.00 22.62 16.34
CA GLU A 108 -10.70 23.74 16.95
C GLU A 108 -11.92 24.09 16.10
N LEU A 109 -13.11 23.68 16.57
CA LEU A 109 -14.36 23.90 15.87
C LEU A 109 -14.88 25.32 16.11
N THR A 110 -15.18 26.02 15.01
CA THR A 110 -15.90 27.30 15.03
C THR A 110 -17.37 27.03 14.70
N PRO A 111 -18.34 27.58 15.45
CA PRO A 111 -19.76 27.41 15.13
C PRO A 111 -20.10 28.01 13.75
N GLY A 112 -20.21 27.16 12.74
CA GLY A 112 -20.59 27.52 11.38
C GLY A 112 -21.88 26.83 10.98
N ARG A 113 -22.84 27.59 10.43
CA ARG A 113 -24.11 27.08 9.88
C ARG A 113 -24.12 26.99 8.36
N ALA A 114 -23.04 27.42 7.69
CA ALA A 114 -22.95 27.38 6.25
C ALA A 114 -22.80 25.92 5.77
N PRO A 115 -23.46 25.50 4.67
CA PRO A 115 -23.22 24.18 4.12
C PRO A 115 -21.77 24.07 3.60
N LEU A 116 -21.06 23.03 4.03
CA LEU A 116 -19.73 22.72 3.51
C LEU A 116 -19.87 22.07 2.14
N ALA A 117 -19.36 22.72 1.09
CA ALA A 117 -19.25 22.10 -0.21
C ALA A 117 -18.24 20.95 -0.14
N GLY A 118 -18.68 19.76 -0.57
CA GLY A 118 -17.90 18.52 -0.60
C GLY A 118 -18.04 17.81 -1.93
N VAL A 119 -17.22 16.78 -2.12
CA VAL A 119 -17.25 15.90 -3.30
C VAL A 119 -18.47 14.99 -3.20
N THR A 120 -19.19 14.83 -4.31
CA THR A 120 -20.34 13.91 -4.37
C THR A 120 -19.88 12.45 -4.32
N ALA A 121 -20.76 11.55 -3.90
CA ALA A 121 -20.45 10.11 -3.88
C ALA A 121 -20.02 9.60 -5.25
N MET A 122 -20.65 10.07 -6.33
CA MET A 122 -20.30 9.64 -7.70
C MET A 122 -18.91 10.11 -8.13
N GLU A 123 -18.52 11.34 -7.81
CA GLU A 123 -17.18 11.87 -8.11
C GLU A 123 -16.05 11.11 -7.39
N PHE A 124 -16.35 10.51 -6.23
CA PHE A 124 -15.39 9.66 -5.52
C PHE A 124 -15.44 8.18 -5.94
N VAL A 125 -16.64 7.60 -6.01
CA VAL A 125 -16.86 6.17 -6.26
C VAL A 125 -16.54 5.79 -7.69
N PHE A 126 -16.87 6.63 -8.67
CA PHE A 126 -16.63 6.31 -10.08
C PHE A 126 -15.14 6.12 -10.40
N PRO A 127 -14.22 7.07 -10.10
CA PRO A 127 -12.79 6.87 -10.35
C PRO A 127 -12.20 5.71 -9.54
N LEU A 128 -12.65 5.53 -8.29
CA LEU A 128 -12.20 4.44 -7.42
C LEU A 128 -12.57 3.08 -8.02
N THR A 129 -13.82 2.93 -8.48
CA THR A 129 -14.34 1.69 -9.05
C THR A 129 -13.64 1.37 -10.38
N VAL A 130 -13.48 2.38 -11.24
CA VAL A 130 -12.77 2.21 -12.52
C VAL A 130 -11.32 1.80 -12.26
N ALA A 131 -10.59 2.51 -11.41
CA ALA A 131 -9.18 2.22 -11.14
C ALA A 131 -8.98 0.84 -10.51
N LEU A 132 -9.74 0.51 -9.46
CA LEU A 132 -9.63 -0.78 -8.77
C LEU A 132 -10.12 -1.93 -9.66
N GLY A 133 -11.23 -1.73 -10.37
CA GLY A 133 -11.79 -2.69 -11.31
C GLY A 133 -10.82 -3.01 -12.45
N SER A 134 -10.23 -1.99 -13.07
CA SER A 134 -9.21 -2.17 -14.11
C SER A 134 -7.97 -2.89 -13.58
N PHE A 135 -7.48 -2.53 -12.40
CA PHE A 135 -6.31 -3.17 -11.80
C PHE A 135 -6.53 -4.67 -11.52
N LEU A 136 -7.68 -5.00 -10.90
CA LEU A 136 -8.05 -6.40 -10.62
C LEU A 136 -8.24 -7.19 -11.91
N PHE A 137 -8.92 -6.61 -12.90
CA PHE A 137 -9.13 -7.23 -14.20
C PHE A 137 -7.80 -7.53 -14.91
N LEU A 138 -6.90 -6.56 -15.01
CA LEU A 138 -5.59 -6.73 -15.66
C LEU A 138 -4.72 -7.76 -14.94
N THR A 139 -4.72 -7.76 -13.61
CA THR A 139 -3.96 -8.73 -12.81
C THR A 139 -4.52 -10.13 -12.99
N ALA A 140 -5.84 -10.30 -12.95
CA ALA A 140 -6.49 -11.58 -13.19
C ALA A 140 -6.25 -12.10 -14.61
N ALA A 141 -6.34 -11.22 -15.63
CA ALA A 141 -6.04 -11.56 -17.00
C ALA A 141 -4.57 -11.99 -17.18
N PHE A 142 -3.63 -11.26 -16.59
CA PHE A 142 -2.21 -11.64 -16.60
C PHE A 142 -1.96 -13.00 -15.97
N VAL A 143 -2.57 -13.27 -14.80
CA VAL A 143 -2.46 -14.57 -14.13
C VAL A 143 -3.07 -15.69 -14.98
N ALA A 144 -4.25 -15.47 -15.56
CA ALA A 144 -4.95 -16.44 -16.40
C ALA A 144 -4.22 -16.74 -17.70
N LEU A 145 -3.56 -15.74 -18.29
CA LEU A 145 -2.77 -15.87 -19.53
C LEU A 145 -1.33 -16.32 -19.27
N SER A 146 -0.86 -16.32 -18.01
CA SER A 146 0.51 -16.73 -17.69
C SER A 146 0.65 -18.25 -17.87
N PRO A 147 1.62 -18.73 -18.66
CA PRO A 147 1.79 -20.16 -18.89
C PRO A 147 2.08 -20.85 -17.58
N THR A 148 1.34 -21.90 -17.29
CA THR A 148 1.48 -22.66 -16.04
C THR A 148 2.82 -23.38 -16.01
N ALA A 149 3.34 -23.69 -14.81
CA ALA A 149 4.63 -24.37 -14.65
C ALA A 149 4.68 -25.72 -15.39
N ARG A 150 3.53 -26.37 -15.59
CA ARG A 150 3.40 -27.61 -16.37
C ARG A 150 3.54 -27.38 -17.88
N GLU A 151 2.95 -26.32 -18.41
CA GLU A 151 3.08 -25.97 -19.83
C GLU A 151 4.50 -25.52 -20.18
N ARG A 152 5.18 -24.81 -19.28
CA ARG A 152 6.61 -24.46 -19.44
C ARG A 152 7.52 -25.68 -19.45
N ALA A 153 7.25 -26.66 -18.58
CA ALA A 153 8.00 -27.91 -18.54
C ALA A 153 7.75 -28.78 -19.80
N ALA A 154 6.52 -28.81 -20.30
CA ALA A 154 6.17 -29.49 -21.54
C ALA A 154 6.87 -28.85 -22.76
N ALA A 155 6.85 -27.52 -22.87
CA ALA A 155 7.55 -26.80 -23.93
C ALA A 155 9.07 -27.05 -23.92
N ALA A 156 9.70 -27.09 -22.74
CA ALA A 156 11.13 -27.39 -22.60
C ALA A 156 11.49 -28.84 -22.96
N SER A 157 10.57 -29.80 -22.77
CA SER A 157 10.82 -31.19 -23.17
C SER A 157 10.75 -31.41 -24.69
N VAL A 158 9.91 -30.65 -25.40
CA VAL A 158 9.78 -30.72 -26.85
C VAL A 158 11.01 -30.17 -27.56
N ASP A 159 11.61 -29.10 -27.03
CA ASP A 159 12.84 -28.46 -27.55
C ASP A 159 14.10 -29.33 -27.34
N SER A 160 14.06 -30.30 -26.42
CA SER A 160 15.18 -31.21 -26.13
C SER A 160 15.23 -32.46 -27.02
N LEU A 161 14.28 -32.62 -27.95
CA LEU A 161 14.28 -33.74 -28.90
C LEU A 161 15.25 -33.42 -30.05
N PRO A 162 16.27 -34.27 -30.31
CA PRO A 162 17.17 -34.07 -31.44
C PRO A 162 16.39 -34.16 -32.75
N GLU A 163 16.49 -33.12 -33.57
CA GLU A 163 15.94 -33.11 -34.92
C GLU A 163 16.68 -34.16 -35.75
N HIS A 164 15.99 -35.25 -36.08
CA HIS A 164 16.47 -36.37 -36.89
C HIS A 164 16.25 -36.13 -38.38
#